data_AF-A0AB34KY74-F1
#
_entry.id   AF-A0AB34KY74-F1
#
_cell.length_a   1.000
_cell.length_b   1.000
_cell.length_c   1.000
_cell.angle_alpha   90.00
_cell.angle_beta   90.00
_cell.angle_gamma   90.00
#
_symmetry.space_group_name_H-M   'P 1'
#
loop_
_entity.id
_entity.type
_entity.pdbx_description
1 polymer ?
#
loop_
_entity_poly.entity_id
_entity_poly.type
_entity_poly.pdbx_seq_one_letter_code
_entity_poly.pdbx_strand_id
1 'polypeptide(L)'
;MAVNAHTRYSQIMKDVEELILDHIAHQNSGTAHASKLKLLVPSVGSFFTPLPMQDAFNYQDSKRCISSRRFVPPSFNDIRLVLNTAQAMSLVRNSKLELVTFDGDVTLYDDGESLTPENPVIPRILDLLRNGSRIGIVTAAGYTEAPKYYERLYGLLDAVAASDLAEQARNRIVVMGGEANFLFTYTPDEACRLAPVAKADWQLPEMQSWTEENVKALLDVAEAALKDCVHTMQLPVSVLRKERAVGIYPSKGIKLAREQLEETVLVTQRILELSEAGKRIPFCAFNGGNDIFVDIGDKSWGVMACQRYFGGIEGGRSLHVGDQFLSAGANDFKARLASTTAWIANPAETVLLLDEIAAMGREEGERVAGMVG
;
A
#
# COMPACT_ATOMS: atom_id res chain seq x y z
N MET A 1 4.82 -38.97 -0.30
CA MET A 1 3.95 -38.09 -1.11
C MET A 1 4.19 -36.62 -0.78
N ALA A 2 4.08 -36.18 0.48
CA ALA A 2 4.34 -34.79 0.88
C ALA A 2 5.72 -34.27 0.47
N VAL A 3 6.80 -35.02 0.72
CA VAL A 3 8.17 -34.65 0.30
C VAL A 3 8.28 -34.44 -1.21
N ASN A 4 7.64 -35.31 -2.01
CA ASN A 4 7.64 -35.17 -3.47
C ASN A 4 6.85 -33.92 -3.91
N ALA A 5 5.70 -33.66 -3.29
CA ALA A 5 4.93 -32.44 -3.55
C ALA A 5 5.71 -31.18 -3.21
N HIS A 6 6.38 -31.14 -2.04
CA HIS A 6 7.27 -30.06 -1.64
C HIS A 6 8.36 -29.81 -2.69
N THR A 7 9.11 -30.85 -3.09
CA THR A 7 10.17 -30.72 -4.09
C THR A 7 9.63 -30.17 -5.42
N ARG A 8 8.48 -30.65 -5.88
CA ARG A 8 7.88 -30.17 -7.14
C ARG A 8 7.44 -28.71 -7.06
N TYR A 9 6.75 -28.32 -5.99
CA TYR A 9 6.32 -26.92 -5.83
C TYR A 9 7.52 -25.99 -5.67
N SER A 10 8.54 -26.41 -4.91
CA SER A 10 9.81 -25.67 -4.76
C SER A 10 10.50 -25.45 -6.11
N GLN A 11 10.56 -26.48 -6.97
CA GLN A 11 11.12 -26.34 -8.32
C GLN A 11 10.30 -25.40 -9.21
N ILE A 12 8.97 -25.51 -9.19
CA ILE A 12 8.10 -24.59 -9.95
C ILE A 12 8.32 -23.14 -9.51
N MET A 13 8.46 -22.90 -8.22
CA MET A 13 8.74 -21.56 -7.69
C MET A 13 10.11 -21.06 -8.14
N LYS A 14 11.11 -21.95 -8.25
CA LYS A 14 12.41 -21.60 -8.84
C LYS A 14 12.29 -21.20 -10.31
N ASP A 15 11.52 -21.94 -11.10
CA ASP A 15 11.29 -21.62 -12.51
C ASP A 15 10.57 -20.26 -12.67
N VAL A 16 9.65 -19.93 -11.76
CA VAL A 16 8.99 -18.61 -11.71
C VAL A 16 9.96 -17.50 -11.33
N GLU A 17 10.86 -17.74 -10.37
CA GLU A 17 11.93 -16.80 -10.01
C GLU A 17 12.84 -16.50 -11.21
N GLU A 18 13.19 -17.49 -12.02
CA GLU A 18 13.97 -17.27 -13.24
C GLU A 18 13.24 -16.40 -14.28
N LEU A 19 11.91 -16.58 -14.42
CA LEU A 19 11.09 -15.72 -15.28
C LEU A 19 11.05 -14.26 -14.77
N ILE A 20 11.05 -14.07 -13.46
CA ILE A 20 11.09 -12.73 -12.85
C ILE A 20 12.45 -12.08 -13.09
N LEU A 21 13.55 -12.83 -12.92
CA LEU A 21 14.90 -12.34 -13.20
C LEU A 21 15.09 -11.96 -14.67
N ASP A 22 14.58 -12.77 -15.61
CA ASP A 22 14.53 -12.44 -17.04
C ASP A 22 13.76 -11.14 -17.29
N HIS A 23 12.59 -10.98 -16.66
CA HIS A 23 11.80 -9.76 -16.78
C HIS A 23 12.55 -8.53 -16.26
N ILE A 24 13.24 -8.63 -15.14
CA ILE A 24 14.06 -7.53 -14.58
C ILE A 24 15.20 -7.17 -15.55
N ALA A 25 15.87 -8.14 -16.15
CA ALA A 25 16.94 -7.88 -17.14
C ALA A 25 16.40 -7.14 -18.38
N HIS A 26 15.24 -7.55 -18.88
CA HIS A 26 14.54 -6.86 -19.96
C HIS A 26 14.05 -5.47 -19.57
N GLN A 27 13.54 -5.28 -18.34
CA GLN A 27 13.15 -3.98 -17.81
C GLN A 27 14.34 -3.01 -17.80
N ASN A 28 15.48 -3.45 -17.27
CA ASN A 28 16.67 -2.61 -17.16
C ASN A 28 17.28 -2.24 -18.51
N SER A 29 17.03 -3.02 -19.57
CA SER A 29 17.44 -2.72 -20.95
C SER A 29 16.37 -1.96 -21.75
N GLY A 30 15.24 -1.58 -21.15
CA GLY A 30 14.13 -0.91 -21.85
C GLY A 30 13.34 -1.82 -22.80
N THR A 31 13.50 -3.14 -22.69
CA THR A 31 12.88 -4.15 -23.55
C THR A 31 11.90 -5.06 -22.79
N ALA A 32 11.31 -4.59 -21.69
CA ALA A 32 10.39 -5.34 -20.82
C ALA A 32 9.27 -6.09 -21.59
N HIS A 33 8.77 -5.49 -22.68
CA HIS A 33 7.74 -6.05 -23.56
C HIS A 33 8.14 -7.37 -24.24
N ALA A 34 9.45 -7.65 -24.35
CA ALA A 34 9.99 -8.84 -25.00
C ALA A 34 10.25 -10.00 -24.02
N SER A 35 10.20 -9.75 -22.71
CA SER A 35 10.44 -10.81 -21.70
C SER A 35 9.41 -11.92 -21.77
N LYS A 36 9.82 -13.14 -21.42
CA LYS A 36 8.92 -14.30 -21.43
C LYS A 36 7.78 -14.15 -20.42
N LEU A 37 8.05 -13.55 -19.26
CA LEU A 37 7.03 -13.31 -18.24
C LEU A 37 5.94 -12.36 -18.73
N LYS A 38 6.29 -11.31 -19.49
CA LYS A 38 5.31 -10.36 -20.05
C LYS A 38 4.39 -11.02 -21.09
N LEU A 39 4.91 -11.97 -21.86
CA LEU A 39 4.10 -12.75 -22.80
C LEU A 39 3.08 -13.66 -22.08
N LEU A 40 3.49 -14.29 -20.98
CA LEU A 40 2.64 -15.19 -20.19
C LEU A 40 1.62 -14.42 -19.33
N VAL A 41 2.02 -13.26 -18.80
CA VAL A 41 1.21 -12.41 -17.94
C VAL A 41 1.24 -10.98 -18.49
N PRO A 42 0.41 -10.63 -19.49
CA PRO A 42 0.43 -9.30 -20.12
C PRO A 42 0.21 -8.14 -19.13
N SER A 43 -0.47 -8.40 -18.01
CA SER A 43 -0.72 -7.43 -16.94
C SER A 43 0.41 -7.28 -15.92
N VAL A 44 1.51 -8.04 -16.05
CA VAL A 44 2.66 -7.93 -15.14
C VAL A 44 3.25 -6.51 -15.23
N GLY A 45 3.47 -5.93 -14.06
CA GLY A 45 4.13 -4.63 -13.90
C GLY A 45 5.63 -4.77 -13.79
N SER A 46 6.26 -3.72 -13.29
CA SER A 46 7.70 -3.70 -13.01
C SER A 46 8.03 -4.41 -11.70
N PHE A 47 9.25 -4.93 -11.62
CA PHE A 47 9.83 -5.44 -10.37
C PHE A 47 10.97 -4.52 -9.93
N PHE A 48 10.96 -4.15 -8.65
CA PHE A 48 12.01 -3.34 -8.05
C PHE A 48 13.16 -4.17 -7.47
N THR A 49 12.90 -5.45 -7.21
CA THR A 49 13.84 -6.38 -6.59
C THR A 49 13.69 -7.77 -7.20
N PRO A 50 14.75 -8.59 -7.23
CA PRO A 50 14.61 -10.04 -7.43
C PRO A 50 13.67 -10.63 -6.40
N LEU A 51 12.90 -11.67 -6.74
CA LEU A 51 12.03 -12.36 -5.79
C LEU A 51 12.52 -13.80 -5.58
N PRO A 52 13.08 -14.15 -4.41
CA PRO A 52 13.56 -15.50 -4.11
C PRO A 52 12.37 -16.44 -3.84
N MET A 53 11.60 -16.75 -4.89
CA MET A 53 10.33 -17.47 -4.80
C MET A 53 10.50 -18.87 -4.23
N GLN A 54 11.61 -19.55 -4.55
CA GLN A 54 11.88 -20.88 -4.02
C GLN A 54 12.05 -20.85 -2.49
N ASP A 55 12.87 -19.93 -1.99
CA ASP A 55 13.11 -19.78 -0.55
C ASP A 55 11.84 -19.34 0.18
N ALA A 56 11.10 -18.39 -0.40
CA ALA A 56 9.85 -17.90 0.17
C ALA A 56 8.79 -19.00 0.27
N PHE A 57 8.70 -19.86 -0.76
CA PHE A 57 7.83 -21.04 -0.72
C PHE A 57 8.27 -22.01 0.38
N ASN A 58 9.56 -22.35 0.45
CA ASN A 58 10.06 -23.27 1.48
C ASN A 58 9.78 -22.74 2.90
N TYR A 59 9.94 -21.42 3.09
CA TYR A 59 9.63 -20.76 4.36
C TYR A 59 8.14 -20.85 4.71
N GLN A 60 7.23 -20.47 3.81
CA GLN A 60 5.80 -20.57 4.09
C GLN A 60 5.31 -22.02 4.21
N ASP A 61 5.86 -22.95 3.42
CA ASP A 61 5.53 -24.37 3.51
C ASP A 61 5.94 -24.98 4.86
N SER A 62 7.08 -24.55 5.43
CA SER A 62 7.51 -24.98 6.76
C SER A 62 6.53 -24.59 7.88
N LYS A 63 5.83 -23.46 7.73
CA LYS A 63 4.87 -22.94 8.70
C LYS A 63 3.45 -23.46 8.48
N ARG A 64 3.03 -23.52 7.22
CA ARG A 64 1.63 -23.76 6.81
C ARG A 64 1.39 -25.17 6.29
N CYS A 65 2.45 -25.96 6.11
CA CYS A 65 2.42 -27.32 5.59
C CYS A 65 1.63 -27.43 4.27
N ILE A 66 1.80 -26.43 3.39
CA ILE A 66 1.10 -26.27 2.11
C ILE A 66 1.16 -27.57 1.30
N SER A 67 2.34 -28.15 1.15
CA SER A 67 2.66 -29.35 0.38
C SER A 67 2.23 -30.66 1.05
N SER A 68 1.93 -30.62 2.34
CA SER A 68 1.53 -31.80 3.13
C SER A 68 0.02 -32.04 3.12
N ARG A 69 -0.77 -31.08 2.60
CA ARG A 69 -2.22 -31.22 2.46
C ARG A 69 -2.55 -32.30 1.43
N ARG A 70 -3.53 -33.16 1.76
CA ARG A 70 -3.94 -34.30 0.92
C ARG A 70 -5.05 -33.97 -0.07
N PHE A 71 -5.98 -33.09 0.33
CA PHE A 71 -7.23 -32.84 -0.41
C PHE A 71 -7.39 -31.38 -0.85
N VAL A 72 -6.54 -30.49 -0.36
CA VAL A 72 -6.60 -29.06 -0.63
C VAL A 72 -5.28 -28.63 -1.27
N PRO A 73 -5.27 -28.20 -2.54
CA PRO A 73 -4.07 -27.69 -3.20
C PRO A 73 -3.66 -26.32 -2.62
N PRO A 74 -2.48 -25.79 -2.99
CA PRO A 74 -2.14 -24.39 -2.72
C PRO A 74 -3.26 -23.45 -3.18
N SER A 75 -3.73 -22.61 -2.27
CA SER A 75 -4.79 -21.63 -2.52
C SER A 75 -4.22 -20.30 -3.02
N PHE A 76 -5.10 -19.41 -3.49
CA PHE A 76 -4.73 -18.03 -3.81
C PHE A 76 -3.99 -17.34 -2.65
N ASN A 77 -4.51 -17.48 -1.42
CA ASN A 77 -3.90 -16.89 -0.24
C ASN A 77 -2.52 -17.48 0.08
N ASP A 78 -2.31 -18.77 -0.16
CA ASP A 78 -0.98 -19.38 0.01
C ASP A 78 0.05 -18.74 -0.93
N ILE A 79 -0.31 -18.55 -2.20
CA ILE A 79 0.58 -17.92 -3.19
C ILE A 79 0.80 -16.43 -2.88
N ARG A 80 -0.24 -15.70 -2.47
CA ARG A 80 -0.15 -14.31 -2.03
C ARG A 80 0.85 -14.14 -0.88
N LEU A 81 0.77 -15.01 0.12
CA LEU A 81 1.68 -14.98 1.27
C LEU A 81 3.12 -15.37 0.88
N VAL A 82 3.30 -16.33 -0.02
CA VAL A 82 4.63 -16.64 -0.59
C VAL A 82 5.23 -15.43 -1.30
N LEU A 83 4.44 -14.69 -2.09
CA LEU A 83 4.88 -13.46 -2.75
C LEU A 83 5.22 -12.34 -1.75
N ASN A 84 4.44 -12.18 -0.68
CA ASN A 84 4.74 -11.22 0.39
C ASN A 84 6.07 -11.57 1.07
N THR A 85 6.28 -12.84 1.42
CA THR A 85 7.54 -13.33 1.99
C THR A 85 8.71 -13.14 1.03
N ALA A 86 8.54 -13.39 -0.28
CA ALA A 86 9.60 -13.18 -1.26
C ALA A 86 10.04 -11.70 -1.33
N GLN A 87 9.10 -10.77 -1.29
CA GLN A 87 9.40 -9.33 -1.25
C GLN A 87 10.13 -8.95 0.04
N ALA A 88 9.63 -9.39 1.19
CA ALA A 88 10.28 -9.17 2.48
C ALA A 88 11.71 -9.73 2.51
N MET A 89 11.90 -10.98 2.06
CA MET A 89 13.22 -11.60 1.96
C MET A 89 14.17 -10.79 1.08
N SER A 90 13.71 -10.30 -0.06
CA SER A 90 14.57 -9.53 -0.96
C SER A 90 15.01 -8.19 -0.36
N LEU A 91 14.08 -7.48 0.28
CA LEU A 91 14.36 -6.22 0.95
C LEU A 91 15.32 -6.37 2.13
N VAL A 92 15.16 -7.44 2.92
CA VAL A 92 16.00 -7.72 4.08
C VAL A 92 17.40 -8.15 3.66
N ARG A 93 17.51 -9.06 2.67
CA ARG A 93 18.80 -9.65 2.26
C ARG A 93 19.63 -8.75 1.35
N ASN A 94 18.99 -8.03 0.42
CA ASN A 94 19.71 -7.44 -0.71
C ASN A 94 19.66 -5.90 -0.75
N SER A 95 18.54 -5.29 -0.33
CA SER A 95 18.27 -3.89 -0.64
C SER A 95 18.29 -2.94 0.55
N LYS A 96 18.29 -3.46 1.78
CA LYS A 96 18.10 -2.71 3.05
C LYS A 96 16.74 -1.99 3.07
N LEU A 97 15.82 -2.46 3.90
CA LEU A 97 14.50 -1.86 4.05
C LEU A 97 14.57 -0.45 4.68
N GLU A 98 14.47 0.59 3.86
CA GLU A 98 14.64 1.98 4.29
C GLU A 98 13.32 2.71 4.57
N LEU A 99 12.24 2.33 3.88
CA LEU A 99 10.91 2.89 4.06
C LEU A 99 9.86 1.78 4.09
N VAL A 100 8.99 1.81 5.09
CA VAL A 100 7.76 1.03 5.11
C VAL A 100 6.60 2.00 5.07
N THR A 101 5.74 1.87 4.08
CA THR A 101 4.47 2.59 4.02
C THR A 101 3.33 1.65 4.32
N PHE A 102 2.36 2.11 5.08
CA PHE A 102 1.17 1.34 5.45
C PHE A 102 -0.06 2.05 4.92
N ASP A 103 -0.99 1.30 4.38
CA ASP A 103 -2.38 1.73 4.34
C ASP A 103 -2.95 1.83 5.77
N GLY A 104 -3.95 2.69 5.94
CA GLY A 104 -4.66 2.85 7.21
C GLY A 104 -5.67 1.74 7.44
N ASP A 105 -6.86 1.92 6.88
CA ASP A 105 -8.01 1.02 7.04
C ASP A 105 -7.70 -0.41 6.53
N VAL A 106 -8.18 -1.41 7.25
CA VAL A 106 -8.04 -2.86 6.96
C VAL A 106 -6.59 -3.38 6.95
N THR A 107 -5.61 -2.49 7.20
CA THR A 107 -4.18 -2.82 7.22
C THR A 107 -3.57 -2.59 8.60
N LEU A 108 -3.77 -1.42 9.22
CA LEU A 108 -3.29 -1.12 10.57
C LEU A 108 -4.36 -1.36 11.64
N TYR A 109 -5.62 -1.12 11.29
CA TYR A 109 -6.80 -1.25 12.14
C TYR A 109 -8.00 -1.67 11.29
N ASP A 110 -9.05 -2.17 11.94
CA ASP A 110 -10.27 -2.57 11.25
C ASP A 110 -10.99 -1.37 10.62
N ASP A 111 -11.82 -1.64 9.60
CA ASP A 111 -12.48 -0.62 8.78
C ASP A 111 -13.24 0.42 9.62
N GLY A 112 -12.85 1.69 9.49
CA GLY A 112 -13.45 2.82 10.19
C GLY A 112 -13.04 2.96 11.66
N GLU A 113 -12.17 2.08 12.17
CA GLU A 113 -11.66 2.15 13.54
C GLU A 113 -10.40 3.03 13.65
N SER A 114 -9.80 3.08 14.83
CA SER A 114 -8.58 3.83 15.11
C SER A 114 -7.51 2.92 15.69
N LEU A 115 -6.24 3.28 15.49
CA LEU A 115 -5.11 2.56 16.02
C LEU A 115 -4.98 2.83 17.53
N THR A 116 -5.46 1.89 18.36
CA THR A 116 -5.42 2.01 19.82
C THR A 116 -4.07 1.58 20.41
N PRO A 117 -3.71 2.01 21.63
CA PRO A 117 -2.41 1.72 22.24
C PRO A 117 -2.08 0.23 22.39
N GLU A 118 -3.09 -0.62 22.53
CA GLU A 118 -2.95 -2.07 22.70
C GLU A 118 -2.73 -2.81 21.38
N ASN A 119 -2.79 -2.12 20.23
CA ASN A 119 -2.70 -2.77 18.94
C ASN A 119 -1.31 -3.40 18.75
N PRO A 120 -1.23 -4.71 18.45
CA PRO A 120 0.02 -5.46 18.38
C PRO A 120 0.98 -4.99 17.29
N VAL A 121 0.52 -4.21 16.31
CA VAL A 121 1.37 -3.65 15.24
C VAL A 121 2.31 -2.55 15.74
N ILE A 122 1.90 -1.80 16.77
CA ILE A 122 2.66 -0.65 17.29
C ILE A 122 4.09 -1.03 17.70
N PRO A 123 4.32 -2.05 18.56
CA PRO A 123 5.69 -2.42 18.92
C PRO A 123 6.54 -2.84 17.71
N ARG A 124 5.95 -3.43 16.66
CA ARG A 124 6.68 -3.78 15.44
C ARG A 124 7.07 -2.55 14.62
N ILE A 125 6.19 -1.56 14.53
CA ILE A 125 6.51 -0.28 13.90
C ILE A 125 7.63 0.44 14.67
N LEU A 126 7.60 0.42 16.00
CA LEU A 126 8.69 0.95 16.82
C LEU A 126 10.01 0.22 16.57
N ASP A 127 10.00 -1.10 16.41
CA ASP A 127 11.20 -1.88 16.08
C ASP A 127 11.76 -1.55 14.69
N LEU A 128 10.90 -1.30 13.69
CA LEU A 128 11.33 -0.81 12.38
C LEU A 128 12.03 0.56 12.50
N LEU A 129 11.47 1.48 13.29
CA LEU A 129 12.07 2.80 13.56
C LEU A 129 13.43 2.67 14.26
N ARG A 130 13.53 1.78 15.27
CA ARG A 130 14.80 1.46 15.96
C ARG A 130 15.86 0.97 14.98
N ASN A 131 15.47 0.14 14.02
CA ASN A 131 16.35 -0.45 13.01
C ASN A 131 16.65 0.50 11.84
N GLY A 132 16.14 1.73 11.87
CA GLY A 132 16.51 2.77 10.93
C GLY A 132 15.54 2.98 9.76
N SER A 133 14.48 2.18 9.66
CA SER A 133 13.45 2.40 8.65
C SER A 133 12.66 3.68 8.95
N ARG A 134 12.14 4.32 7.90
CA ARG A 134 11.11 5.36 8.00
C ARG A 134 9.74 4.75 7.79
N ILE A 135 8.73 5.43 8.31
CA ILE A 135 7.35 4.99 8.31
C ILE A 135 6.49 6.05 7.61
N GLY A 136 5.75 5.63 6.60
CA GLY A 136 4.68 6.43 6.00
C GLY A 136 3.32 5.77 6.27
N ILE A 137 2.30 6.55 6.59
CA ILE A 137 0.92 6.06 6.67
C ILE A 137 0.15 6.74 5.55
N VAL A 138 -0.23 6.01 4.52
CA VAL A 138 -0.88 6.53 3.31
C VAL A 138 -2.35 6.14 3.34
N THR A 139 -3.25 7.12 3.42
CA THR A 139 -4.69 6.86 3.60
C THR A 139 -5.54 7.67 2.63
N ALA A 140 -6.64 7.09 2.18
CA ALA A 140 -7.66 7.79 1.40
C ALA A 140 -8.39 8.87 2.23
N ALA A 141 -8.34 8.81 3.56
CA ALA A 141 -8.91 9.85 4.41
C ALA A 141 -8.21 11.20 4.13
N GLY A 142 -8.91 12.10 3.44
CA GLY A 142 -8.44 13.44 3.07
C GLY A 142 -8.97 14.54 3.98
N TYR A 143 -8.30 14.74 5.12
CA TYR A 143 -8.50 15.88 6.02
C TYR A 143 -7.39 16.92 5.81
N THR A 144 -7.72 18.19 5.98
CA THR A 144 -6.74 19.28 5.97
C THR A 144 -6.14 19.54 7.36
N GLU A 145 -6.66 18.89 8.40
CA GLU A 145 -6.42 19.17 9.80
C GLU A 145 -5.74 17.99 10.50
N ALA A 146 -4.59 18.25 11.13
CA ALA A 146 -3.82 17.25 11.87
C ALA A 146 -4.60 16.51 12.98
N PRO A 147 -5.48 17.15 13.78
CA PRO A 147 -6.24 16.46 14.84
C PRO A 147 -7.06 15.26 14.36
N LYS A 148 -7.62 15.30 13.15
CA LYS A 148 -8.42 14.18 12.60
C LYS A 148 -7.57 12.96 12.28
N TYR A 149 -6.33 13.17 11.85
CA TYR A 149 -5.37 12.07 11.68
C TYR A 149 -4.89 11.53 13.02
N TYR A 150 -4.68 12.41 14.01
CA TYR A 150 -4.35 11.98 15.37
C TYR A 150 -5.44 11.09 15.96
N GLU A 151 -6.73 11.44 15.83
CA GLU A 151 -7.83 10.60 16.30
C GLU A 151 -7.77 9.17 15.75
N ARG A 152 -7.37 8.99 14.49
CA ARG A 152 -7.21 7.66 13.87
C ARG A 152 -5.92 6.94 14.29
N LEU A 153 -4.88 7.66 14.72
CA LEU A 153 -3.51 7.14 14.88
C LEU A 153 -2.92 7.34 16.29
N TYR A 154 -3.70 7.81 17.25
CA TYR A 154 -3.21 8.26 18.56
C TYR A 154 -2.38 7.19 19.29
N GLY A 155 -2.78 5.91 19.22
CA GLY A 155 -2.05 4.82 19.86
C GLY A 155 -0.60 4.72 19.39
N LEU A 156 -0.33 4.89 18.08
CA LEU A 156 1.02 4.90 17.54
C LEU A 156 1.77 6.19 17.88
N LEU A 157 1.13 7.35 17.66
CA LEU A 157 1.77 8.65 17.86
C LEU A 157 2.19 8.86 19.32
N ASP A 158 1.34 8.46 20.26
CA ASP A 158 1.63 8.54 21.70
C ASP A 158 2.66 7.49 22.12
N ALA A 159 2.62 6.28 21.53
CA ALA A 159 3.66 5.27 21.78
C ALA A 159 5.04 5.74 21.31
N VAL A 160 5.13 6.44 20.16
CA VAL A 160 6.38 7.05 19.67
C VAL A 160 6.85 8.14 20.63
N ALA A 161 5.94 8.98 21.12
CA ALA A 161 6.26 10.02 22.10
C ALA A 161 6.78 9.45 23.43
N ALA A 162 6.20 8.33 23.89
CA ALA A 162 6.58 7.66 25.13
C ALA A 162 7.81 6.72 24.98
N SER A 163 8.27 6.46 23.75
CA SER A 163 9.35 5.51 23.49
C SER A 163 10.74 6.04 23.85
N ASP A 164 11.68 5.10 23.97
CA ASP A 164 13.11 5.34 24.14
C ASP A 164 13.86 5.66 22.84
N LEU A 165 13.13 5.83 21.72
CA LEU A 165 13.71 6.17 20.42
C LEU A 165 14.53 7.46 20.49
N ALA A 166 15.66 7.49 19.79
CA ALA A 166 16.38 8.74 19.56
C ALA A 166 15.46 9.75 18.84
N GLU A 167 15.64 11.04 19.09
CA GLU A 167 14.82 12.10 18.48
C GLU A 167 14.79 12.01 16.95
N GLN A 168 15.96 11.76 16.36
CA GLN A 168 16.12 11.55 14.92
C GLN A 168 15.32 10.35 14.38
N ALA A 169 15.05 9.34 15.21
CA ALA A 169 14.24 8.18 14.84
C ALA A 169 12.74 8.48 15.00
N ARG A 170 12.34 9.27 15.99
CA ARG A 170 10.94 9.71 16.14
C ARG A 170 10.45 10.55 14.95
N ASN A 171 11.33 11.38 14.40
CA ASN A 171 11.02 12.25 13.24
C ASN A 171 10.96 11.49 11.89
N ARG A 172 10.94 10.15 11.90
CA ARG A 172 10.86 9.29 10.70
C ARG A 172 9.46 8.79 10.42
N ILE A 173 8.44 9.48 10.91
CA ILE A 173 7.04 9.15 10.70
C ILE A 173 6.36 10.28 9.94
N VAL A 174 5.67 9.93 8.86
CA VAL A 174 4.78 10.84 8.15
C VAL A 174 3.41 10.20 7.92
N VAL A 175 2.40 11.04 7.79
CA VAL A 175 1.04 10.67 7.40
C VAL A 175 0.71 11.37 6.09
N MET A 176 0.45 10.59 5.05
CA MET A 176 -0.02 11.05 3.75
C MET A 176 -1.53 10.85 3.64
N GLY A 177 -2.26 11.94 3.71
CA GLY A 177 -3.70 12.01 3.67
C GLY A 177 -4.28 12.31 2.29
N GLY A 178 -5.50 11.83 2.06
CA GLY A 178 -6.22 11.98 0.78
C GLY A 178 -5.42 11.38 -0.36
N GLU A 179 -4.85 10.19 -0.14
CA GLU A 179 -3.94 9.45 -1.01
C GLU A 179 -2.59 10.12 -1.27
N ALA A 180 -2.58 11.35 -1.77
CA ALA A 180 -1.40 12.09 -2.17
C ALA A 180 -1.57 13.62 -2.03
N ASN A 181 -2.44 14.09 -1.13
CA ASN A 181 -2.84 15.50 -1.09
C ASN A 181 -2.34 16.28 0.13
N PHE A 182 -2.21 15.64 1.28
CA PHE A 182 -1.85 16.30 2.54
C PHE A 182 -0.77 15.51 3.29
N LEU A 183 0.45 16.05 3.39
CA LEU A 183 1.52 15.43 4.17
C LEU A 183 1.60 16.07 5.55
N PHE A 184 1.63 15.23 6.58
CA PHE A 184 1.91 15.61 7.96
C PHE A 184 3.16 14.87 8.44
N THR A 185 3.99 15.55 9.20
CA THR A 185 5.17 14.96 9.84
C THR A 185 4.97 14.88 11.34
N TYR A 186 5.55 13.85 11.95
CA TYR A 186 5.56 13.72 13.40
C TYR A 186 6.33 14.88 14.03
N THR A 187 5.75 15.50 15.04
CA THR A 187 6.41 16.50 15.88
C THR A 187 6.03 16.28 17.35
N PRO A 188 6.99 16.17 18.27
CA PRO A 188 6.67 15.98 19.67
C PRO A 188 6.10 17.24 20.33
N ASP A 189 6.24 18.42 19.73
CA ASP A 189 5.89 19.69 20.41
C ASP A 189 4.39 20.04 20.31
N GLU A 190 3.69 19.47 19.32
CA GLU A 190 2.27 19.73 19.10
C GLU A 190 1.37 18.78 19.89
N ALA A 191 0.20 19.26 20.30
CA ALA A 191 -0.77 18.46 21.07
C ALA A 191 -1.21 17.18 20.32
N CYS A 192 -1.42 17.28 19.01
CA CYS A 192 -1.80 16.16 18.14
C CYS A 192 -0.60 15.40 17.54
N ARG A 193 0.62 15.75 17.97
CA ARG A 193 1.89 15.14 17.52
C ARG A 193 2.16 15.20 16.01
N LEU A 194 1.43 16.01 15.27
CA LEU A 194 1.49 16.11 13.81
C LEU A 194 1.49 17.58 13.39
N ALA A 195 2.35 17.93 12.45
CA ALA A 195 2.37 19.24 11.81
C ALA A 195 2.27 19.10 10.28
N PRO A 196 1.52 19.97 9.59
CA PRO A 196 1.44 19.95 8.13
C PRO A 196 2.79 20.30 7.52
N VAL A 197 3.14 19.63 6.42
CA VAL A 197 4.35 19.89 5.64
C VAL A 197 4.00 20.69 4.39
N ALA A 198 4.78 21.73 4.09
CA ALA A 198 4.56 22.56 2.92
C ALA A 198 4.68 21.74 1.63
N LYS A 199 3.75 21.96 0.67
CA LYS A 199 3.67 21.21 -0.60
C LYS A 199 5.01 21.16 -1.35
N ALA A 200 5.80 22.23 -1.32
CA ALA A 200 7.09 22.32 -2.00
C ALA A 200 8.13 21.29 -1.51
N ASP A 201 8.01 20.81 -0.27
CA ASP A 201 9.01 19.93 0.35
C ASP A 201 8.82 18.45 -0.02
N TRP A 202 7.64 18.07 -0.52
CA TRP A 202 7.29 16.67 -0.75
C TRP A 202 6.61 16.39 -2.08
N GLN A 203 5.97 17.38 -2.71
CA GLN A 203 5.31 17.15 -4.00
C GLN A 203 6.33 16.77 -5.07
N LEU A 204 5.92 15.83 -5.91
CA LEU A 204 6.67 15.41 -7.08
C LEU A 204 6.56 16.49 -8.17
N PRO A 205 7.57 16.64 -9.05
CA PRO A 205 7.53 17.64 -10.12
C PRO A 205 6.26 17.58 -10.98
N GLU A 206 5.78 16.37 -11.27
CA GLU A 206 4.59 16.11 -12.08
C GLU A 206 3.30 16.64 -11.41
N MET A 207 3.26 16.67 -10.07
CA MET A 207 2.11 17.18 -9.31
C MET A 207 1.94 18.70 -9.45
N GLN A 208 2.95 19.42 -9.93
CA GLN A 208 2.84 20.86 -10.21
C GLN A 208 1.81 21.15 -11.32
N SER A 209 1.53 20.17 -12.18
CA SER A 209 0.50 20.26 -13.21
C SER A 209 -0.94 20.15 -12.68
N TRP A 210 -1.11 19.76 -11.40
CA TRP A 210 -2.40 19.60 -10.74
C TRP A 210 -2.92 20.95 -10.25
N THR A 211 -3.06 21.88 -11.18
CA THR A 211 -3.59 23.22 -10.95
C THR A 211 -5.02 23.15 -10.44
N GLU A 212 -5.44 24.16 -9.67
CA GLU A 212 -6.81 24.24 -9.16
C GLU A 212 -7.87 24.20 -10.28
N GLU A 213 -7.55 24.74 -11.46
CA GLU A 213 -8.40 24.65 -12.65
C GLU A 213 -8.58 23.21 -13.12
N ASN A 214 -7.48 22.47 -13.29
CA ASN A 214 -7.54 21.09 -13.77
C ASN A 214 -8.17 20.16 -12.71
N VAL A 215 -7.87 20.37 -11.43
CA VAL A 215 -8.50 19.64 -10.31
C VAL A 215 -10.00 19.86 -10.31
N LYS A 216 -10.44 21.12 -10.37
CA LYS A 216 -11.86 21.45 -10.44
C LYS A 216 -12.52 20.82 -11.65
N ALA A 217 -11.90 20.88 -12.83
CA ALA A 217 -12.44 20.29 -14.05
C ALA A 217 -12.65 18.77 -13.92
N LEU A 218 -11.67 18.05 -13.34
CA LEU A 218 -11.78 16.61 -13.13
C LEU A 218 -12.90 16.28 -12.14
N LEU A 219 -12.90 16.95 -10.99
CA LEU A 219 -13.88 16.69 -9.95
C LEU A 219 -15.31 17.10 -10.40
N ASP A 220 -15.47 18.10 -11.27
CA ASP A 220 -16.78 18.46 -11.86
C ASP A 220 -17.32 17.33 -12.75
N VAL A 221 -16.46 16.68 -13.55
CA VAL A 221 -16.84 15.50 -14.35
C VAL A 221 -17.17 14.31 -13.45
N ALA A 222 -16.37 14.07 -12.40
CA ALA A 222 -16.61 13.01 -11.44
C ALA A 222 -17.95 13.21 -10.70
N GLU A 223 -18.23 14.43 -10.25
CA GLU A 223 -19.47 14.77 -9.56
C GLU A 223 -20.70 14.55 -10.45
N ALA A 224 -20.61 14.92 -11.73
CA ALA A 224 -21.66 14.68 -12.71
C ALA A 224 -21.91 13.17 -12.90
N ALA A 225 -20.84 12.39 -13.11
CA ALA A 225 -20.93 10.94 -13.26
C ALA A 225 -21.57 10.27 -12.03
N LEU A 226 -21.15 10.66 -10.82
CA LEU A 226 -21.73 10.16 -9.57
C LEU A 226 -23.21 10.51 -9.46
N LYS A 227 -23.61 11.75 -9.77
CA LYS A 227 -25.03 12.17 -9.76
C LYS A 227 -25.87 11.37 -10.75
N ASP A 228 -25.34 11.07 -11.94
CA ASP A 228 -26.03 10.25 -12.94
C ASP A 228 -26.23 8.82 -12.45
N CYS A 229 -25.22 8.21 -11.80
CA CYS A 229 -25.35 6.90 -11.16
C CYS A 229 -26.39 6.92 -10.03
N VAL A 230 -26.35 7.94 -9.16
CA VAL A 230 -27.33 8.13 -8.07
C VAL A 230 -28.75 8.23 -8.61
N HIS A 231 -28.97 9.00 -9.68
CA HIS A 231 -30.29 9.13 -10.31
C HIS A 231 -30.74 7.82 -10.96
N THR A 232 -29.87 7.19 -11.75
CA THR A 232 -30.19 5.99 -12.53
C THR A 232 -30.52 4.79 -11.65
N MET A 233 -29.74 4.58 -10.58
CA MET A 233 -29.93 3.47 -9.65
C MET A 233 -30.78 3.83 -8.42
N GLN A 234 -31.28 5.07 -8.33
CA GLN A 234 -32.07 5.60 -7.22
C GLN A 234 -31.38 5.38 -5.85
N LEU A 235 -30.06 5.64 -5.80
CA LEU A 235 -29.27 5.37 -4.61
C LEU A 235 -29.66 6.31 -3.46
N PRO A 236 -29.89 5.79 -2.23
CA PRO A 236 -30.25 6.60 -1.07
C PRO A 236 -29.03 7.28 -0.42
N VAL A 237 -28.35 8.12 -1.19
CA VAL A 237 -27.06 8.73 -0.83
C VAL A 237 -27.07 10.26 -1.01
N SER A 238 -26.13 10.93 -0.38
CA SER A 238 -25.79 12.33 -0.63
C SER A 238 -24.45 12.44 -1.34
N VAL A 239 -24.26 13.51 -2.11
CA VAL A 239 -22.97 13.83 -2.76
C VAL A 239 -22.17 14.76 -1.85
N LEU A 240 -20.88 14.50 -1.68
CA LEU A 240 -19.94 15.34 -0.92
C LEU A 240 -18.80 15.79 -1.83
N ARG A 241 -18.63 17.11 -1.99
CA ARG A 241 -17.50 17.73 -2.69
C ARG A 241 -16.49 18.29 -1.68
N LYS A 242 -15.23 17.91 -1.81
CA LYS A 242 -14.07 18.40 -1.04
C LYS A 242 -13.10 19.14 -1.98
N GLU A 243 -12.02 19.70 -1.41
CA GLU A 243 -10.97 20.39 -2.19
C GLU A 243 -10.29 19.47 -3.21
N ARG A 244 -10.01 18.22 -2.81
CA ARG A 244 -9.22 17.26 -3.61
C ARG A 244 -9.95 15.93 -3.86
N ALA A 245 -11.26 15.91 -3.64
CA ALA A 245 -12.07 14.70 -3.76
C ALA A 245 -13.55 15.01 -3.98
N VAL A 246 -14.29 14.08 -4.56
CA VAL A 246 -15.75 14.09 -4.59
C VAL A 246 -16.27 12.67 -4.41
N GLY A 247 -17.36 12.51 -3.67
CA GLY A 247 -17.89 11.17 -3.38
C GLY A 247 -19.38 11.15 -3.09
N ILE A 248 -19.92 9.95 -2.93
CA ILE A 248 -21.27 9.70 -2.46
C ILE A 248 -21.25 8.86 -1.19
N TYR A 249 -22.13 9.18 -0.26
CA TYR A 249 -22.22 8.48 1.03
C TYR A 249 -23.69 8.32 1.47
N PRO A 250 -24.06 7.18 2.04
CA PRO A 250 -25.41 6.95 2.54
C PRO A 250 -25.64 7.65 3.89
N SER A 251 -26.92 7.88 4.22
CA SER A 251 -27.28 8.30 5.58
C SER A 251 -26.95 7.19 6.59
N LYS A 252 -26.70 7.57 7.86
CA LYS A 252 -26.35 6.63 8.92
C LYS A 252 -27.39 5.49 9.02
N GLY A 253 -26.91 4.25 9.02
CA GLY A 253 -27.74 3.04 9.10
C GLY A 253 -28.21 2.49 7.76
N ILE A 254 -28.00 3.20 6.65
CA ILE A 254 -28.25 2.68 5.30
C ILE A 254 -26.99 1.98 4.80
N LYS A 255 -27.17 0.76 4.26
CA LYS A 255 -26.12 0.01 3.57
C LYS A 255 -26.44 -0.13 2.10
N LEU A 256 -25.45 0.18 1.25
CA LEU A 256 -25.53 -0.04 -0.18
C LEU A 256 -25.15 -1.49 -0.50
N ALA A 257 -25.72 -2.05 -1.57
CA ALA A 257 -25.28 -3.34 -2.06
C ALA A 257 -23.90 -3.20 -2.71
N ARG A 258 -23.06 -4.24 -2.59
CA ARG A 258 -21.72 -4.22 -3.19
C ARG A 258 -21.80 -3.96 -4.69
N GLU A 259 -22.76 -4.56 -5.37
CA GLU A 259 -22.97 -4.42 -6.80
C GLU A 259 -23.28 -2.98 -7.21
N GLN A 260 -24.04 -2.23 -6.39
CA GLN A 260 -24.33 -0.81 -6.63
C GLN A 260 -23.06 0.04 -6.48
N LEU A 261 -22.21 -0.33 -5.51
CA LEU A 261 -20.96 0.35 -5.27
C LEU A 261 -19.98 0.13 -6.43
N GLU A 262 -19.78 -1.13 -6.81
CA GLU A 262 -18.87 -1.52 -7.90
C GLU A 262 -19.33 -0.96 -9.25
N GLU A 263 -20.63 -0.99 -9.56
CA GLU A 263 -21.19 -0.38 -10.80
C GLU A 263 -20.90 1.12 -10.85
N THR A 264 -21.18 1.85 -9.77
CA THR A 264 -20.92 3.30 -9.72
C THR A 264 -19.43 3.61 -9.87
N VAL A 265 -18.54 2.85 -9.23
CA VAL A 265 -17.08 3.03 -9.38
C VAL A 265 -16.65 2.79 -10.83
N LEU A 266 -17.06 1.67 -11.43
CA LEU A 266 -16.66 1.31 -12.79
C LEU A 266 -17.15 2.34 -13.83
N VAL A 267 -18.40 2.81 -13.70
CA VAL A 267 -18.96 3.83 -14.58
C VAL A 267 -18.21 5.16 -14.41
N THR A 268 -18.02 5.61 -13.16
CA THR A 268 -17.33 6.87 -12.86
C THR A 268 -15.89 6.84 -13.36
N GLN A 269 -15.16 5.75 -13.09
CA GLN A 269 -13.81 5.55 -13.57
C GLN A 269 -13.76 5.61 -15.10
N ARG A 270 -14.67 4.91 -15.79
CA ARG A 270 -14.67 4.87 -17.25
C ARG A 270 -14.95 6.23 -17.89
N ILE A 271 -15.88 7.00 -17.31
CA ILE A 271 -16.18 8.36 -17.76
C ILE A 271 -14.94 9.25 -17.60
N LEU A 272 -14.29 9.19 -16.44
CA LEU A 272 -13.10 10.00 -16.17
C LEU A 272 -11.93 9.64 -17.08
N GLU A 273 -11.66 8.34 -17.30
CA GLU A 273 -10.61 7.86 -18.21
C GLU A 273 -10.78 8.38 -19.65
N LEU A 274 -12.03 8.55 -20.11
CA LEU A 274 -12.34 9.04 -21.45
C LEU A 274 -12.37 10.57 -21.55
N SER A 275 -12.54 11.27 -20.42
CA SER A 275 -12.63 12.73 -20.36
C SER A 275 -11.28 13.42 -20.59
N GLU A 276 -11.30 14.64 -21.13
CA GLU A 276 -10.08 15.45 -21.26
C GLU A 276 -9.47 15.84 -19.90
N ALA A 277 -10.29 15.95 -18.85
CA ALA A 277 -9.81 16.25 -17.51
C ALA A 277 -9.05 15.08 -16.87
N GLY A 278 -9.61 13.86 -16.96
CA GLY A 278 -8.97 12.64 -16.43
C GLY A 278 -7.70 12.22 -17.19
N LYS A 279 -7.48 12.73 -18.41
CA LYS A 279 -6.20 12.58 -19.12
C LYS A 279 -5.09 13.49 -18.62
N ARG A 280 -5.42 14.57 -17.90
CA ARG A 280 -4.45 15.58 -17.42
C ARG A 280 -3.93 15.29 -16.03
N ILE A 281 -4.79 14.77 -15.14
CA ILE A 281 -4.46 14.52 -13.75
C ILE A 281 -4.82 13.06 -13.41
N PRO A 282 -3.93 12.32 -12.73
CA PRO A 282 -4.26 11.02 -12.19
C PRO A 282 -5.36 11.12 -11.13
N PHE A 283 -6.18 10.09 -11.02
CA PHE A 283 -7.25 10.00 -10.03
C PHE A 283 -7.43 8.55 -9.59
N CYS A 284 -8.06 8.38 -8.44
CA CYS A 284 -8.53 7.09 -7.96
C CYS A 284 -10.02 7.16 -7.70
N ALA A 285 -10.80 6.30 -8.35
CA ALA A 285 -12.20 6.07 -8.01
C ALA A 285 -12.29 4.72 -7.31
N PHE A 286 -12.82 4.68 -6.09
CA PHE A 286 -12.83 3.47 -5.28
C PHE A 286 -14.10 3.32 -4.46
N ASN A 287 -14.40 2.07 -4.08
CA ASN A 287 -15.48 1.70 -3.19
C ASN A 287 -14.91 1.57 -1.76
N GLY A 288 -15.35 2.43 -0.85
CA GLY A 288 -14.94 2.46 0.56
C GLY A 288 -15.78 1.55 1.46
N GLY A 289 -16.36 0.48 0.94
CA GLY A 289 -17.14 -0.51 1.66
C GLY A 289 -18.62 -0.14 1.86
N ASN A 290 -18.93 1.14 2.04
CA ASN A 290 -20.31 1.64 2.06
C ASN A 290 -20.48 3.05 1.46
N ASP A 291 -19.41 3.61 0.89
CA ASP A 291 -19.40 4.89 0.19
C ASP A 291 -18.49 4.77 -1.06
N ILE A 292 -18.47 5.81 -1.88
CA ILE A 292 -17.59 5.91 -3.04
C ILE A 292 -16.95 7.27 -3.05
N PHE A 293 -15.65 7.31 -3.31
CA PHE A 293 -14.91 8.54 -3.52
C PHE A 293 -14.08 8.49 -4.80
N VAL A 294 -13.93 9.67 -5.40
CA VAL A 294 -12.98 9.98 -6.44
C VAL A 294 -11.99 10.99 -5.88
N ASP A 295 -10.75 10.56 -5.70
CA ASP A 295 -9.67 11.38 -5.16
C ASP A 295 -8.72 11.84 -6.28
N ILE A 296 -8.12 13.01 -6.11
CA ILE A 296 -7.05 13.51 -6.97
C ILE A 296 -5.74 12.80 -6.60
N GLY A 297 -5.09 12.19 -7.59
CA GLY A 297 -3.94 11.32 -7.37
C GLY A 297 -4.34 9.88 -7.11
N ASP A 298 -3.33 9.05 -6.83
CA ASP A 298 -3.55 7.70 -6.31
C ASP A 298 -2.49 7.35 -5.23
N LYS A 299 -2.66 6.25 -4.49
CA LYS A 299 -1.67 5.79 -3.48
C LYS A 299 -0.23 5.64 -4.01
N SER A 300 -0.01 5.42 -5.30
CA SER A 300 1.36 5.38 -5.86
C SER A 300 2.05 6.74 -5.72
N TRP A 301 1.31 7.83 -5.95
CA TRP A 301 1.80 9.19 -5.74
C TRP A 301 2.05 9.48 -4.26
N GLY A 302 1.21 8.96 -3.36
CA GLY A 302 1.41 9.06 -1.91
C GLY A 302 2.69 8.39 -1.44
N VAL A 303 2.94 7.16 -1.92
CA VAL A 303 4.17 6.42 -1.63
C VAL A 303 5.39 7.14 -2.20
N MET A 304 5.34 7.60 -3.46
CA MET A 304 6.44 8.36 -4.08
C MET A 304 6.72 9.69 -3.37
N ALA A 305 5.68 10.36 -2.86
CA ALA A 305 5.83 11.56 -2.05
C ALA A 305 6.53 11.26 -0.72
N CYS A 306 6.19 10.15 -0.04
CA CYS A 306 6.91 9.70 1.16
C CYS A 306 8.38 9.40 0.85
N GLN A 307 8.65 8.69 -0.25
CA GLN A 307 10.00 8.40 -0.74
C GLN A 307 10.80 9.70 -0.96
N ARG A 308 10.21 10.68 -1.66
CA ARG A 308 10.80 11.99 -1.92
C ARG A 308 11.08 12.76 -0.64
N TYR A 309 10.09 12.86 0.25
CA TYR A 309 10.22 13.58 1.52
C TYR A 309 11.38 13.07 2.37
N PHE A 310 11.58 11.75 2.41
CA PHE A 310 12.70 11.15 3.14
C PHE A 310 14.03 11.14 2.38
N GLY A 311 14.19 11.97 1.35
CA GLY A 311 15.45 12.15 0.62
C GLY A 311 15.58 11.35 -0.67
N GLY A 312 14.46 10.88 -1.23
CA GLY A 312 14.44 10.15 -2.51
C GLY A 312 14.75 8.66 -2.37
N ILE A 313 14.06 7.97 -1.45
CA ILE A 313 14.21 6.53 -1.25
C ILE A 313 13.67 5.77 -2.47
N GLU A 314 14.47 4.87 -3.03
CA GLU A 314 14.07 4.09 -4.21
C GLU A 314 12.98 3.06 -3.89
N GLY A 315 12.16 2.72 -4.89
CA GLY A 315 11.12 1.69 -4.79
C GLY A 315 11.65 0.32 -4.37
N GLY A 316 12.89 -0.02 -4.75
CA GLY A 316 13.57 -1.25 -4.36
C GLY A 316 14.05 -1.30 -2.90
N ARG A 317 13.94 -0.18 -2.17
CA ARG A 317 14.23 -0.06 -0.73
C ARG A 317 12.98 0.31 0.08
N SER A 318 11.83 0.30 -0.57
CA SER A 318 10.54 0.67 0.01
C SER A 318 9.58 -0.50 -0.05
N LEU A 319 8.84 -0.74 1.04
CA LEU A 319 7.74 -1.69 1.10
C LEU A 319 6.43 -0.97 1.40
N HIS A 320 5.45 -1.08 0.53
CA HIS A 320 4.07 -0.75 0.85
C HIS A 320 3.35 -1.98 1.43
N VAL A 321 2.58 -1.79 2.49
CA VAL A 321 1.74 -2.82 3.11
C VAL A 321 0.31 -2.31 3.02
N GLY A 322 -0.56 -3.02 2.32
CA GLY A 322 -1.94 -2.58 2.08
C GLY A 322 -2.85 -3.71 1.59
N ASP A 323 -4.15 -3.46 1.57
CA ASP A 323 -5.17 -4.43 1.13
C ASP A 323 -5.63 -4.18 -0.32
N GLN A 324 -5.52 -5.20 -1.17
CA GLN A 324 -6.02 -5.18 -2.55
C GLN A 324 -7.30 -5.99 -2.75
N PHE A 325 -7.94 -6.52 -1.69
CA PHE A 325 -9.21 -7.26 -1.75
C PHE A 325 -10.43 -6.34 -1.88
N LEU A 326 -10.36 -5.12 -1.36
CA LEU A 326 -11.44 -4.15 -1.45
C LEU A 326 -11.52 -3.52 -2.87
N SER A 327 -12.25 -4.23 -3.74
CA SER A 327 -12.99 -3.78 -4.93
C SER A 327 -12.26 -3.42 -6.23
N ALA A 328 -13.02 -3.41 -7.33
CA ALA A 328 -12.59 -2.92 -8.63
C ALA A 328 -12.29 -1.42 -8.55
N GLY A 329 -11.16 -0.97 -9.12
CA GLY A 329 -10.62 0.38 -8.89
C GLY A 329 -9.55 0.45 -7.79
N ALA A 330 -9.24 -0.68 -7.13
CA ALA A 330 -8.30 -0.88 -6.03
C ALA A 330 -7.22 0.20 -5.83
N ASN A 331 -7.40 0.98 -4.76
CA ASN A 331 -6.51 2.07 -4.36
C ASN A 331 -5.08 1.56 -4.11
N ASP A 332 -4.93 0.49 -3.33
CA ASP A 332 -3.63 -0.11 -2.97
C ASP A 332 -2.92 -0.82 -4.12
N PHE A 333 -3.68 -1.25 -5.13
CA PHE A 333 -3.10 -1.88 -6.31
C PHE A 333 -2.14 -0.94 -7.04
N LYS A 334 -2.38 0.38 -6.99
CA LYS A 334 -1.51 1.38 -7.62
C LYS A 334 -0.18 1.53 -6.89
N ALA A 335 -0.12 1.30 -5.58
CA ALA A 335 1.12 1.45 -4.81
C ALA A 335 2.29 0.59 -5.33
N ARG A 336 1.99 -0.55 -5.98
CA ARG A 336 2.97 -1.42 -6.64
C ARG A 336 3.70 -0.77 -7.82
N LEU A 337 3.22 0.38 -8.30
CA LEU A 337 3.89 1.17 -9.33
C LEU A 337 5.02 2.03 -8.74
N ALA A 338 5.04 2.23 -7.42
CA ALA A 338 5.99 3.09 -6.72
C ALA A 338 7.00 2.32 -5.85
N SER A 339 6.63 1.12 -5.38
CA SER A 339 7.44 0.34 -4.44
C SER A 339 7.13 -1.15 -4.51
N THR A 340 7.94 -1.97 -3.84
CA THR A 340 7.51 -3.34 -3.51
C THR A 340 6.23 -3.28 -2.65
N THR A 341 5.33 -4.24 -2.76
CA THR A 341 4.03 -4.21 -2.08
C THR A 341 3.63 -5.56 -1.53
N ALA A 342 3.44 -5.66 -0.22
CA ALA A 342 2.82 -6.81 0.41
C ALA A 342 1.29 -6.64 0.46
N TRP A 343 0.58 -7.63 -0.09
CA TRP A 343 -0.88 -7.64 -0.08
C TRP A 343 -1.40 -8.34 1.17
N ILE A 344 -2.00 -7.57 2.05
CA ILE A 344 -2.56 -8.00 3.34
C ILE A 344 -4.09 -8.12 3.25
N ALA A 345 -4.69 -9.07 3.98
CA ALA A 345 -6.14 -9.25 4.03
C ALA A 345 -6.82 -8.71 5.30
N ASN A 346 -6.04 -8.37 6.32
CA ASN A 346 -6.50 -7.86 7.62
C ASN A 346 -5.29 -7.43 8.50
N PRO A 347 -5.51 -6.68 9.58
CA PRO A 347 -4.43 -6.24 10.47
C PRO A 347 -3.56 -7.34 11.07
N ALA A 348 -4.09 -8.55 11.30
CA ALA A 348 -3.31 -9.66 11.84
C ALA A 348 -2.24 -10.15 10.85
N GLU A 349 -2.54 -10.14 9.54
CA GLU A 349 -1.55 -10.45 8.51
C GLU A 349 -0.44 -9.39 8.42
N THR A 350 -0.73 -8.10 8.70
CA THR A 350 0.31 -7.07 8.85
C THR A 350 1.28 -7.44 9.96
N VAL A 351 0.77 -7.81 11.14
CA VAL A 351 1.61 -8.23 12.28
C VAL A 351 2.49 -9.41 11.91
N LEU A 352 1.92 -10.44 11.26
CA LEU A 352 2.67 -11.62 10.82
C LEU A 352 3.79 -11.25 9.84
N LEU A 353 3.52 -10.36 8.87
CA LEU A 353 4.54 -9.89 7.92
C LEU A 353 5.69 -9.17 8.65
N LEU A 354 5.37 -8.28 9.60
CA LEU A 354 6.39 -7.55 10.35
C LEU A 354 7.21 -8.48 11.25
N ASP A 355 6.59 -9.49 11.85
CA ASP A 355 7.28 -10.53 12.62
C ASP A 355 8.22 -11.36 11.72
N GLU A 356 7.82 -11.64 10.46
CA GLU A 356 8.68 -12.28 9.46
C GLU A 356 9.89 -11.43 9.08
N ILE A 357 9.68 -10.13 8.80
CA ILE A 357 10.76 -9.18 8.50
C ILE A 357 11.75 -9.12 9.67
N ALA A 358 11.27 -9.03 10.90
CA ALA A 358 12.11 -8.99 12.09
C ALA A 358 12.91 -10.29 12.29
N ALA A 359 12.30 -11.45 12.05
CA ALA A 359 12.98 -12.75 12.13
C ALA A 359 14.10 -12.86 11.08
N MET A 360 13.81 -12.56 9.82
CA MET A 360 14.80 -12.59 8.74
C MET A 360 15.93 -11.58 8.96
N GLY A 361 15.62 -10.40 9.50
CA GLY A 361 16.62 -9.38 9.82
C GLY A 361 17.62 -9.85 10.89
N ARG A 362 17.16 -10.59 11.90
CA ARG A 362 18.05 -11.21 12.91
C ARG A 362 18.94 -12.29 12.31
N GLU A 363 18.35 -13.20 11.52
CA GLU A 363 19.09 -14.28 10.85
C GLU A 363 20.19 -13.73 9.91
N GLU A 364 19.89 -12.69 9.14
CA GLU A 364 20.88 -12.07 8.25
C GLU A 364 21.96 -11.32 9.05
N GLY A 365 21.60 -10.65 10.15
CA GLY A 365 22.56 -10.01 11.05
C GLY A 365 23.56 -11.00 11.66
N GLU A 366 23.08 -12.16 12.11
CA GLU A 366 23.92 -13.24 12.63
C GLU A 366 24.85 -13.83 11.55
N ARG A 367 24.32 -14.04 10.34
CA ARG A 367 25.10 -14.52 9.20
C ARG A 367 26.25 -13.57 8.85
N VAL A 368 25.99 -12.27 8.79
CA VAL A 368 27.01 -11.25 8.49
C VAL A 368 28.05 -11.20 9.61
N ALA A 369 27.63 -11.24 10.88
CA ALA A 369 28.56 -11.25 12.02
C ALA A 369 29.46 -12.51 12.03
N GLY A 370 28.91 -13.68 11.69
CA GLY A 370 29.64 -14.94 11.61
C GLY A 370 30.61 -15.06 10.43
N MET A 371 30.50 -14.21 9.40
CA MET A 371 31.48 -14.13 8.30
C MET A 371 32.68 -13.22 8.64
N VAL A 372 32.60 -12.44 9.72
CA VAL A 372 33.63 -11.48 10.14
C VAL A 372 34.47 -12.00 11.32
N GLY A 373 34.04 -13.09 11.97
CA GLY A 373 34.80 -13.83 12.99
C GLY A 373 35.50 -15.04 12.41
#